data_AF-A0A6L3XW28-F1
#
_entry.id   AF-A0A6L3XW28-F1
#
_cell.length_a   1.000
_cell.length_b   1.000
_cell.length_c   1.000
_cell.angle_alpha   90.00
_cell.angle_beta   90.00
_cell.angle_gamma   90.00
#
_symmetry.space_group_name_H-M   'P 1'
#
loop_
_entity.id
_entity.type
_entity.pdbx_description
1 polymer ?
#
loop_
_entity_poly.entity_id
_entity_poly.type
_entity_poly.pdbx_seq_one_letter_code
_entity_poly.pdbx_strand_id
1 'polypeptide(L)'
;MSYVFLLILLFPVKLIRKLFRKDTGKNLVIQTAKIGDFINATPLLAYLQKSDVLISRSVGALAKHDETIEQIYFIEQHKRNLWRKLCFACRIMNRYDNVYLLQPNSVNLFFAAVCNAKNKQFLSIYTRRWYHGIFYLAADGTVEHGKKTLSVTNYLKLADRSLTWLE
;
A
#
# COMPACT_ATOMS: atom_id res chain seq x y z
N MET A 1 5.82 -1.53 -19.80
CA MET A 1 5.37 -2.77 -19.11
C MET A 1 4.03 -2.51 -18.42
N SER A 2 2.96 -3.14 -18.89
CA SER A 2 1.66 -3.02 -18.24
C SER A 2 1.67 -3.83 -16.94
N TYR A 3 1.56 -3.16 -15.79
CA TYR A 3 1.49 -3.82 -14.48
C TYR A 3 0.27 -4.74 -14.35
N VAL A 4 -0.77 -4.46 -15.15
CA VAL A 4 -1.97 -5.31 -15.26
C VAL A 4 -1.59 -6.68 -15.79
N PHE A 5 -0.72 -6.75 -16.81
CA PHE A 5 -0.25 -8.03 -17.34
C PHE A 5 0.51 -8.84 -16.28
N LEU A 6 1.34 -8.18 -15.46
CA LEU A 6 2.03 -8.85 -14.35
C LEU A 6 1.07 -9.38 -13.29
N LEU A 7 -0.03 -8.66 -13.02
CA LEU A 7 -1.06 -9.12 -12.09
C LEU A 7 -1.77 -10.36 -12.64
N ILE A 8 -2.11 -10.38 -13.93
CA ILE A 8 -2.72 -11.52 -14.60
C ILE A 8 -1.76 -12.72 -14.57
N LEU A 9 -0.48 -12.51 -14.88
CA LEU A 9 0.55 -13.55 -14.82
C LEU A 9 0.70 -14.15 -13.42
N LEU A 10 0.61 -13.33 -12.37
CA LEU A 10 0.70 -13.77 -10.98
C LEU A 10 -0.63 -14.30 -10.41
N PHE A 11 -1.74 -14.18 -11.13
CA PHE A 11 -3.05 -14.60 -10.67
C PHE A 11 -3.14 -16.07 -10.24
N PRO A 12 -2.65 -17.07 -11.02
CA PRO A 12 -2.67 -18.47 -10.58
C PRO A 12 -1.84 -18.68 -9.31
N VAL A 13 -0.65 -18.07 -9.21
CA VAL A 13 0.19 -18.12 -8.01
C VAL A 13 -0.52 -17.50 -6.82
N LYS A 14 -1.20 -16.37 -7.03
CA LYS A 14 -2.00 -15.68 -6.01
C LYS A 14 -3.11 -16.57 -5.48
N LEU A 15 -3.83 -17.27 -6.36
CA LEU A 15 -4.92 -18.18 -5.99
C LEU A 15 -4.43 -19.35 -5.14
N ILE A 16 -3.38 -20.05 -5.60
CA ILE A 16 -2.77 -21.18 -4.89
C ILE A 16 -2.30 -20.72 -3.51
N ARG A 17 -1.58 -19.60 -3.46
CA ARG A 17 -1.04 -19.08 -2.19
C ARG A 17 -2.13 -18.63 -1.25
N LYS A 18 -3.24 -18.07 -1.74
CA LYS A 18 -4.37 -17.68 -0.89
C LYS A 18 -4.88 -18.83 -0.02
N LEU A 19 -4.85 -20.07 -0.53
CA LEU A 19 -5.27 -21.28 0.21
C LEU A 19 -4.37 -21.59 1.41
N PHE A 20 -3.08 -21.21 1.35
CA PHE A 20 -2.11 -21.43 2.42
C PHE A 20 -1.86 -20.16 3.25
N ARG A 21 -2.74 -19.16 3.17
CA ARG A 21 -2.58 -17.91 3.94
C ARG A 21 -2.86 -18.18 5.41
N LYS A 22 -1.99 -17.69 6.29
CA LYS A 22 -2.21 -17.62 7.74
C LYS A 22 -2.61 -16.20 8.11
N ASP A 23 -3.44 -16.06 9.14
CA ASP A 23 -3.77 -14.75 9.68
C ASP A 23 -2.61 -14.30 10.58
N THR A 24 -2.06 -13.13 10.26
CA THR A 24 -0.82 -12.60 10.85
C THR A 24 -1.04 -11.34 11.68
N GLY A 25 -2.18 -10.67 11.53
CA GLY A 25 -2.46 -9.34 12.07
C GLY A 25 -1.60 -8.22 11.47
N LYS A 26 -0.73 -8.51 10.49
CA LYS A 26 0.26 -7.54 10.01
C LYS A 26 -0.31 -6.54 9.03
N ASN A 27 0.15 -5.30 9.17
CA ASN A 27 -0.22 -4.17 8.33
C ASN A 27 0.89 -3.86 7.31
N LEU A 28 0.51 -3.58 6.07
CA LEU A 28 1.39 -3.00 5.06
C LEU A 28 0.89 -1.62 4.65
N VAL A 29 1.71 -0.59 4.84
CA VAL A 29 1.42 0.77 4.39
C VAL A 29 2.27 1.11 3.17
N ILE A 30 1.65 1.45 2.05
CA ILE A 30 2.34 1.78 0.79
C ILE A 30 2.27 3.28 0.55
N GLN A 31 3.39 3.97 0.77
CA GLN A 31 3.53 5.41 0.64
C GLN A 31 4.88 5.79 0.02
N THR A 32 4.92 5.91 -1.31
CA THR A 32 6.17 6.20 -2.05
C THR A 32 6.36 7.69 -2.35
N ALA A 33 5.64 8.53 -1.64
CA ALA A 33 5.51 9.95 -1.92
C ALA A 33 6.66 10.76 -1.28
N LYS A 34 6.57 12.09 -1.35
CA LYS A 34 7.60 12.98 -0.79
C LYS A 34 7.53 12.99 0.74
N ILE A 35 8.56 13.59 1.36
CA ILE A 35 8.68 13.71 2.81
C ILE A 35 7.40 14.25 3.47
N GLY A 36 6.77 15.31 2.93
CA GLY A 36 5.54 15.87 3.49
C GLY A 36 4.37 14.88 3.52
N ASP A 37 4.23 14.04 2.49
CA ASP A 37 3.17 13.02 2.43
C ASP A 37 3.43 11.85 3.40
N PHE A 38 4.70 11.60 3.75
CA PHE A 38 5.04 10.63 4.79
C PHE A 38 4.75 11.18 6.19
N ILE A 39 5.07 12.44 6.47
CA ILE A 39 4.69 13.10 7.73
C ILE A 39 3.18 13.04 7.91
N ASN A 40 2.40 13.29 6.86
CA ASN A 40 0.95 13.16 6.93
C ASN A 40 0.45 11.73 7.19
N ALA A 41 1.28 10.71 6.92
CA ALA A 41 0.97 9.31 7.17
C ALA A 41 1.33 8.87 8.60
N THR A 42 2.12 9.64 9.36
CA THR A 42 2.52 9.23 10.72
C THR A 42 1.34 9.07 11.69
N PRO A 43 0.26 9.88 11.65
CA PRO A 43 -0.89 9.61 12.51
C PRO A 43 -1.58 8.28 12.21
N LEU A 44 -1.63 7.89 10.93
CA LEU A 44 -2.11 6.57 10.53
C LEU A 44 -1.18 5.46 11.05
N LEU A 45 0.13 5.63 10.92
CA LEU A 45 1.10 4.65 11.41
C LEU A 45 1.03 4.49 12.93
N ALA A 46 0.87 5.59 13.67
CA ALA A 46 0.65 5.59 15.11
C ALA A 46 -0.65 4.85 15.49
N TYR A 47 -1.74 5.10 14.77
CA TYR A 47 -3.01 4.38 14.97
C TYR A 47 -2.87 2.86 14.73
N LEU A 48 -2.12 2.47 13.69
CA LEU A 48 -1.88 1.07 13.35
C LEU A 48 -0.85 0.39 14.26
N GLN A 49 -0.11 1.16 15.07
CA GLN A 49 0.97 0.78 15.99
C GLN A 49 2.17 0.09 15.37
N LYS A 50 1.98 -1.04 14.68
CA LYS A 50 3.03 -1.85 14.06
C LYS A 50 2.71 -2.11 12.60
N SER A 51 3.53 -1.55 11.72
CA SER A 51 3.34 -1.67 10.27
C SER A 51 4.65 -1.92 9.54
N ASP A 52 4.61 -2.78 8.52
CA ASP A 52 5.64 -2.80 7.49
C ASP A 52 5.30 -1.69 6.48
N VAL A 53 6.30 -0.99 5.94
CA VAL A 53 6.08 0.12 5.00
C VAL A 53 6.81 -0.10 3.68
N LEU A 54 6.17 0.30 2.58
CA LEU A 54 6.78 0.38 1.25
C LEU A 54 6.89 1.84 0.84
N ILE A 55 8.11 2.39 0.91
CA ILE A 55 8.38 3.82 0.78
C ILE A 55 9.48 4.14 -0.24
N SER A 56 9.64 5.42 -0.56
CA SER A 56 10.80 5.91 -1.32
C SER A 56 12.02 5.99 -0.42
N ARG A 57 13.21 5.71 -0.97
CA ARG A 57 14.49 5.93 -0.28
C ARG A 57 14.67 7.36 0.24
N SER A 58 14.06 8.34 -0.42
CA SER A 58 14.12 9.76 -0.01
C SER A 58 13.58 10.01 1.41
N VAL A 59 12.67 9.15 1.89
CA VAL A 59 12.06 9.26 3.22
C VAL A 59 12.62 8.22 4.20
N GLY A 60 13.58 7.39 3.75
CA GLY A 60 14.11 6.28 4.53
C GLY A 60 14.78 6.69 5.85
N ALA A 61 15.36 7.90 5.92
CA ALA A 61 15.94 8.40 7.16
C ALA A 61 14.86 8.66 8.22
N LEU A 62 13.72 9.24 7.84
CA LEU A 62 12.60 9.49 8.75
C LEU A 62 11.96 8.17 9.20
N ALA A 63 11.68 7.28 8.26
CA ALA A 63 11.06 5.98 8.58
C ALA A 63 11.91 5.09 9.49
N LYS A 64 13.23 5.24 9.49
CA LYS A 64 14.13 4.49 10.41
C LYS A 64 14.06 4.95 11.86
N HIS A 65 13.60 6.19 12.10
CA HIS A 65 13.46 6.75 13.44
C HIS A 65 12.02 6.68 13.95
N ASP A 66 11.11 6.07 13.17
CA ASP A 66 9.71 5.89 13.55
C ASP A 66 9.53 4.51 14.19
N GLU A 67 9.22 4.49 15.49
CA GLU A 67 9.09 3.27 16.28
C GLU A 67 7.88 2.40 15.87
N THR A 68 6.93 2.97 15.12
CA THR A 68 5.74 2.26 14.64
C THR A 68 6.02 1.36 13.44
N ILE A 69 7.21 1.47 12.85
CA ILE A 69 7.60 0.79 11.62
C ILE A 69 8.49 -0.42 11.95
N GLU A 70 8.01 -1.63 11.63
CA GLU A 70 8.77 -2.87 11.89
C GLU A 70 9.76 -3.20 10.75
N GLN A 71 9.34 -3.01 9.50
CA GLN A 71 10.17 -3.28 8.32
C GLN A 71 9.98 -2.23 7.24
N ILE A 72 11.08 -1.82 6.63
CA ILE A 72 11.10 -0.83 5.57
C ILE A 72 11.47 -1.50 4.25
N TYR A 73 10.59 -1.42 3.27
CA TYR A 73 10.85 -1.79 1.88
C TYR A 73 11.03 -0.54 1.03
N PHE A 74 12.10 -0.50 0.23
CA PHE A 74 12.38 0.62 -0.67
C PHE A 74 11.89 0.32 -2.09
N ILE A 75 10.95 1.13 -2.59
CA ILE A 75 10.33 0.91 -3.90
C ILE A 75 11.34 0.92 -5.06
N GLU A 76 12.41 1.71 -4.95
CA GLU A 76 13.42 1.85 -5.99
C GLU A 76 14.17 0.53 -6.26
N GLN A 77 14.29 -0.34 -5.25
CA GLN A 77 14.93 -1.65 -5.37
C GLN A 77 14.08 -2.64 -6.19
N HIS A 78 12.76 -2.43 -6.24
CA HIS A 78 11.79 -3.36 -6.81
C HIS A 78 11.12 -2.85 -8.10
N LYS A 79 11.18 -1.54 -8.38
CA LYS A 79 10.49 -0.95 -9.56
C LYS A 79 11.16 -1.28 -10.90
N ARG A 80 12.50 -1.29 -10.95
CA ARG A 80 13.29 -1.37 -12.21
C ARG A 80 13.47 -2.79 -12.73
N ASN A 81 13.87 -3.74 -11.88
CA ASN A 81 14.18 -5.11 -12.29
C ASN A 81 12.93 -6.01 -12.16
N LEU A 82 12.54 -6.68 -13.25
CA LEU A 82 11.36 -7.56 -13.30
C LEU A 82 11.47 -8.74 -12.32
N TRP A 83 12.62 -9.39 -12.25
CA TRP A 83 12.84 -10.50 -11.32
C TRP A 83 12.69 -10.05 -9.87
N ARG A 84 13.35 -8.96 -9.48
CA ARG A 84 13.24 -8.40 -8.11
C ARG A 84 11.81 -7.99 -7.78
N LYS A 85 11.05 -7.51 -8.76
CA LYS A 85 9.63 -7.16 -8.64
C LYS A 85 8.77 -8.38 -8.36
N LEU A 86 8.93 -9.45 -9.15
CA LEU A 86 8.17 -10.69 -8.99
C LEU A 86 8.53 -11.40 -7.68
N CYS A 87 9.81 -11.49 -7.34
CA CYS A 87 10.25 -12.04 -6.06
C CYS A 87 9.67 -11.25 -4.88
N PHE A 88 9.66 -9.91 -4.96
CA PHE A 88 9.07 -9.07 -3.93
C PHE A 88 7.55 -9.24 -3.84
N ALA A 89 6.85 -9.25 -4.98
CA ALA A 89 5.41 -9.51 -5.03
C ALA A 89 5.07 -10.85 -4.37
N CYS A 90 5.82 -11.91 -4.68
CA CYS A 90 5.70 -13.21 -4.02
C CYS A 90 6.02 -13.13 -2.51
N ARG A 91 7.02 -12.36 -2.09
CA ARG A 91 7.35 -12.21 -0.67
C ARG A 91 6.21 -11.58 0.14
N ILE A 92 5.56 -10.55 -0.39
CA ILE A 92 4.49 -9.82 0.32
C ILE A 92 3.10 -10.45 0.20
N MET A 93 2.88 -11.29 -0.81
CA MET A 93 1.56 -11.81 -1.22
C MET A 93 0.68 -12.32 -0.08
N ASN A 94 1.23 -13.07 0.87
CA ASN A 94 0.49 -13.68 1.99
C ASN A 94 0.94 -13.18 3.37
N ARG A 95 1.77 -12.13 3.41
CA ARG A 95 2.42 -11.70 4.65
C ARG A 95 1.56 -10.77 5.50
N TYR A 96 0.52 -10.18 4.91
CA TYR A 96 -0.25 -9.10 5.52
C TYR A 96 -1.73 -9.43 5.52
N ASP A 97 -2.40 -9.03 6.59
CA ASP A 97 -3.84 -9.14 6.74
C ASP A 97 -4.53 -7.83 6.34
N ASN A 98 -3.84 -6.70 6.56
CA ASN A 98 -4.29 -5.36 6.18
C ASN A 98 -3.29 -4.67 5.25
N VAL A 99 -3.78 -4.02 4.18
CA VAL A 99 -2.98 -3.25 3.22
C VAL A 99 -3.60 -1.87 3.04
N TYR A 100 -2.82 -0.83 3.29
CA TYR A 100 -3.23 0.57 3.15
C TYR A 100 -2.41 1.22 2.04
N LEU A 101 -3.06 1.62 0.95
CA LEU A 101 -2.42 2.28 -0.19
C LEU A 101 -2.68 3.78 -0.14
N LEU A 102 -1.67 4.57 0.23
CA LEU A 102 -1.79 6.02 0.39
C LEU A 102 -1.46 6.78 -0.90
N GLN A 103 -0.60 6.23 -1.75
CA GLN A 103 -0.26 6.85 -3.04
C GLN A 103 -0.53 5.91 -4.21
N PRO A 104 -1.66 6.06 -4.92
CA PRO A 104 -2.01 5.23 -6.05
C PRO A 104 -1.21 5.62 -7.30
N ASN A 105 -0.17 4.86 -7.58
CA ASN A 105 0.49 4.82 -8.89
C ASN A 105 0.50 3.38 -9.40
N SER A 106 0.83 3.16 -10.68
CA SER A 106 0.73 1.81 -11.29
C SER A 106 1.57 0.75 -10.58
N VAL A 107 2.71 1.13 -9.97
CA VAL A 107 3.59 0.20 -9.24
C VAL A 107 3.00 -0.15 -7.89
N ASN A 108 2.54 0.86 -7.16
CA ASN A 108 1.99 0.70 -5.82
C ASN A 108 0.66 -0.04 -5.86
N LEU A 109 -0.20 0.30 -6.82
CA LEU A 109 -1.45 -0.42 -7.09
C LEU A 109 -1.20 -1.89 -7.39
N PHE A 110 -0.16 -2.22 -8.15
CA PHE A 110 0.22 -3.60 -8.40
C PHE A 110 0.63 -4.34 -7.12
N PHE A 111 1.52 -3.76 -6.31
CA PHE A 111 1.94 -4.38 -5.05
C PHE A 111 0.81 -4.47 -4.01
N ALA A 112 -0.10 -3.50 -3.99
CA ALA A 112 -1.28 -3.57 -3.14
C ALA A 112 -2.24 -4.68 -3.61
N ALA A 113 -2.55 -4.73 -4.91
CA ALA A 113 -3.49 -5.67 -5.48
C ALA A 113 -2.99 -7.13 -5.50
N VAL A 114 -1.68 -7.35 -5.54
CA VAL A 114 -1.12 -8.72 -5.52
C VAL A 114 -1.25 -9.37 -4.14
N CYS A 115 -1.38 -8.58 -3.07
CA CYS A 115 -1.56 -9.09 -1.72
C CYS A 115 -2.92 -9.81 -1.56
N ASN A 116 -2.91 -10.93 -0.85
CA ASN A 116 -4.07 -11.72 -0.45
C ASN A 116 -4.65 -11.26 0.91
N ALA A 117 -4.35 -10.03 1.32
CA ALA A 117 -4.84 -9.44 2.56
C ALA A 117 -6.36 -9.48 2.65
N LYS A 118 -6.91 -9.63 3.87
CA LYS A 118 -8.35 -9.60 4.13
C LYS A 118 -8.93 -8.20 3.92
N ASN A 119 -8.16 -7.19 4.31
CA ASN A 119 -8.57 -5.79 4.27
C ASN A 119 -7.60 -4.97 3.44
N LYS A 120 -8.07 -4.43 2.31
CA LYS A 120 -7.30 -3.67 1.33
C LYS A 120 -7.99 -2.32 1.16
N GLN A 121 -7.37 -1.27 1.68
CA GLN A 121 -7.94 0.08 1.75
C GLN A 121 -7.10 1.00 0.87
N PHE A 122 -7.69 1.49 -0.22
CA PHE A 122 -6.95 2.26 -1.23
C PHE A 122 -7.42 3.71 -1.30
N LEU A 123 -6.46 4.63 -1.32
CA LEU A 123 -6.74 6.01 -1.68
C LEU A 123 -7.00 6.11 -3.17
N SER A 124 -8.08 6.79 -3.56
CA SER A 124 -8.43 7.12 -4.93
C SER A 124 -8.15 8.59 -5.19
N ILE A 125 -7.33 8.90 -6.19
CA ILE A 125 -7.02 10.29 -6.58
C ILE A 125 -7.69 10.65 -7.91
N TYR A 126 -7.94 11.94 -8.10
CA TYR A 126 -8.59 12.48 -9.30
C TYR A 126 -7.84 12.18 -10.62
N THR A 127 -6.53 11.93 -10.59
CA THR A 127 -5.72 11.63 -11.78
C THR A 127 -5.63 10.13 -12.10
N ARG A 128 -6.77 9.44 -12.17
CA ARG A 128 -6.81 7.99 -12.42
C ARG A 128 -6.73 7.67 -13.91
N ARG A 129 -5.87 6.72 -14.28
CA ARG A 129 -5.88 6.15 -15.64
C ARG A 129 -6.90 5.02 -15.70
N TRP A 130 -7.55 4.82 -16.85
CA TRP A 130 -8.60 3.80 -17.01
C TRP A 130 -8.17 2.40 -16.51
N TYR A 131 -6.94 1.98 -16.86
CA TYR A 131 -6.42 0.66 -16.50
C TYR A 131 -6.12 0.50 -15.00
N HIS A 132 -6.04 1.61 -14.25
CA HIS A 132 -6.01 1.52 -12.78
C HIS A 132 -7.29 0.90 -12.25
N GLY A 133 -8.42 1.06 -12.97
CA GLY A 133 -9.64 0.25 -12.89
C GLY A 133 -9.45 -1.12 -12.25
N ILE A 134 -8.62 -1.92 -12.90
CA ILE A 134 -8.41 -3.33 -12.63
C ILE A 134 -7.79 -3.58 -11.25
N PHE A 135 -6.90 -2.69 -10.78
CA PHE A 135 -6.29 -2.85 -9.46
C PHE A 135 -7.25 -2.56 -8.32
N TYR A 136 -8.18 -1.60 -8.50
CA TYR A 136 -9.16 -1.28 -7.46
C TYR A 136 -10.24 -2.34 -7.32
N LEU A 137 -10.41 -3.25 -8.28
CA LEU A 137 -11.25 -4.46 -8.08
C LEU A 137 -10.71 -5.35 -6.96
N ALA A 138 -9.42 -5.21 -6.63
CA ALA A 138 -8.81 -5.86 -5.48
C ALA A 138 -8.85 -4.98 -4.22
N ALA A 139 -9.57 -3.85 -4.17
CA ALA A 139 -9.75 -3.09 -2.94
C ALA A 139 -11.04 -3.54 -2.23
N ASP A 140 -11.01 -3.65 -0.91
CA ASP A 140 -12.21 -3.88 -0.10
C ASP A 140 -12.87 -2.53 0.27
N GLY A 141 -12.10 -1.45 0.28
CA GLY A 141 -12.63 -0.10 0.43
C GLY A 141 -11.75 0.96 -0.21
N THR A 142 -12.38 2.07 -0.61
CA THR A 142 -11.69 3.22 -1.18
C THR A 142 -12.02 4.51 -0.43
N VAL A 143 -11.05 5.41 -0.32
CA VAL A 143 -11.23 6.79 0.17
C VAL A 143 -10.86 7.75 -0.94
N GLU A 144 -11.78 8.65 -1.28
CA GLU A 144 -11.52 9.68 -2.30
C GLU A 144 -10.66 10.81 -1.73
N HIS A 145 -9.61 11.14 -2.46
CA HIS A 145 -8.72 12.26 -2.16
C HIS A 145 -8.82 13.30 -3.27
N GLY A 146 -9.41 14.45 -2.92
CA GLY A 146 -9.56 15.60 -3.79
C GLY A 146 -8.59 16.72 -3.45
N LYS A 147 -8.46 17.70 -4.34
CA LYS A 147 -7.57 18.87 -4.16
C LYS A 147 -7.87 19.71 -2.90
N LYS A 148 -9.11 19.65 -2.39
CA LYS A 148 -9.58 20.43 -1.23
C LYS A 148 -9.62 19.61 0.07
N THR A 149 -9.15 18.37 0.05
CA THR A 149 -9.23 17.48 1.21
C THR A 149 -7.86 17.29 1.85
N LEU A 150 -7.79 17.35 3.19
CA LEU A 150 -6.55 17.13 3.94
C LEU A 150 -6.06 15.69 3.79
N SER A 151 -4.77 15.52 3.49
CA SER A 151 -4.16 14.20 3.32
C SER A 151 -4.23 13.36 4.59
N VAL A 152 -3.96 13.96 5.75
CA VAL A 152 -3.98 13.28 7.07
C VAL A 152 -5.35 12.67 7.35
N THR A 153 -6.42 13.45 7.21
CA THR A 153 -7.80 12.98 7.43
C THR A 153 -8.14 11.82 6.51
N ASN A 154 -7.77 11.88 5.24
CA ASN A 154 -8.05 10.79 4.31
C ASN A 154 -7.23 9.54 4.61
N TYR A 155 -5.99 9.69 5.08
CA TYR A 155 -5.15 8.57 5.46
C TYR A 155 -5.70 7.88 6.71
N LEU A 156 -6.13 8.63 7.73
CA LEU A 156 -6.81 8.06 8.90
C LEU A 156 -8.09 7.34 8.51
N LYS A 157 -8.87 7.93 7.59
CA LYS A 157 -10.06 7.30 7.04
C LYS A 157 -9.79 5.96 6.38
N LEU A 158 -8.59 5.70 5.87
CA LEU A 158 -8.23 4.37 5.35
C LEU A 158 -8.23 3.30 6.44
N ALA A 159 -7.82 3.64 7.67
CA ALA A 159 -7.89 2.72 8.81
C ALA A 159 -9.30 2.65 9.39
N ASP A 160 -9.94 3.79 9.62
CA ASP A 160 -11.29 3.86 10.16
C ASP A 160 -12.02 5.10 9.60
N ARG A 161 -13.16 4.85 8.95
CA ARG A 161 -13.95 5.88 8.25
C ARG A 161 -14.54 6.94 9.19
N SER A 162 -14.65 6.65 10.48
CA SER A 162 -15.13 7.59 11.51
C SER A 162 -14.06 8.60 11.94
N LEU A 163 -12.78 8.32 11.69
CA LEU A 163 -11.69 9.18 12.12
C LEU A 163 -11.64 10.48 11.31
N THR A 164 -11.43 11.57 12.04
CA THR A 164 -11.13 12.89 11.49
C THR A 164 -9.94 13.47 12.21
N TRP A 165 -9.09 14.20 11.49
CA TRP A 165 -8.02 14.98 12.13
C TRP A 165 -8.68 16.16 12.83
N LEU A 166 -8.61 16.20 14.16
CA LEU A 166 -8.98 17.37 14.96
C LEU A 166 -7.73 18.24 15.08
N GLU A 167 -7.83 19.49 14.66
CA GLU A 167 -6.82 20.52 14.95
C GLU A 167 -6.80 20.88 16.44
#